data_AF-A0A0F9F3Z4-F1
#
_entry.id   AF-A0A0F9F3Z4-F1
#
_cell.length_a   1.000
_cell.length_b   1.000
_cell.length_c   1.000
_cell.angle_alpha   90.00
_cell.angle_beta   90.00
_cell.angle_gamma   90.00
#
_symmetry.space_group_name_H-M   'P 1'
#
loop_
_entity.id
_entity.type
_entity.pdbx_description
1 polymer ?
#
loop_
_entity_poly.entity_id
_entity_poly.type
_entity_poly.pdbx_seq_one_letter_code
_entity_poly.pdbx_strand_id
1 'polypeptide(L)' 'MPLTSKGSKIKAAMVKQYGKEKGTRVFHASAAKGTIKGVHKKR' A
#
# COMPACT_ATOMS: atom_id res chain seq x y z
N MET A 1 7.43 -8.50 -1.42
CA MET A 1 6.05 -8.93 -1.10
C MET A 1 5.14 -8.65 -2.29
N PRO A 2 4.61 -9.68 -2.98
CA PRO A 2 3.65 -9.45 -4.05
C PRO A 2 2.39 -8.78 -3.48
N LEU A 3 1.87 -7.77 -4.18
CA LEU A 3 0.65 -7.07 -3.78
C LEU A 3 -0.59 -7.92 -4.07
N THR A 4 -1.60 -7.79 -3.22
CA THR A 4 -2.96 -8.26 -3.55
C THR A 4 -3.65 -7.25 -4.48
N SER A 5 -4.76 -7.65 -5.09
CA SER A 5 -5.62 -6.73 -5.86
C SER A 5 -6.05 -5.52 -5.01
N LYS A 6 -6.37 -5.77 -3.72
CA LYS A 6 -6.64 -4.74 -2.72
C LYS A 6 -5.43 -3.84 -2.47
N GLY A 7 -4.24 -4.41 -2.27
CA GLY A 7 -3.01 -3.66 -2.06
C GLY A 7 -2.67 -2.73 -3.23
N SER A 8 -2.89 -3.19 -4.46
CA SER A 8 -2.68 -2.38 -5.66
C SER A 8 -3.63 -1.18 -5.73
N LYS A 9 -4.94 -1.39 -5.46
CA LYS A 9 -5.94 -0.30 -5.42
C LYS A 9 -5.60 0.75 -4.36
N ILE A 10 -5.23 0.34 -3.16
CA ILE A 10 -4.86 1.25 -2.07
C ILE A 10 -3.57 2.02 -2.40
N LYS A 11 -2.56 1.33 -2.95
CA LYS A 11 -1.32 1.98 -3.39
C LYS A 11 -1.60 3.03 -4.47
N ALA A 12 -2.47 2.73 -5.43
CA ALA A 12 -2.86 3.68 -6.48
C ALA A 12 -3.58 4.92 -5.90
N ALA A 13 -4.52 4.72 -4.96
CA ALA A 13 -5.20 5.83 -4.27
C ALA A 13 -4.21 6.69 -3.47
N MET A 14 -3.29 6.07 -2.73
CA MET A 14 -2.25 6.77 -1.96
C MET A 14 -1.30 7.56 -2.87
N VAL A 15 -0.91 6.99 -4.01
CA VAL A 15 -0.10 7.68 -5.01
C VAL A 15 -0.84 8.85 -5.63
N LYS A 16 -2.16 8.72 -5.87
CA LYS A 16 -2.99 9.82 -6.40
C LYS A 16 -3.13 10.95 -5.38
N GLN A 17 -3.23 10.62 -4.09
CA GLN A 17 -3.44 11.61 -3.02
C GLN A 17 -2.15 12.30 -2.57
N TYR A 18 -1.05 11.57 -2.45
CA TYR A 18 0.20 12.08 -1.88
C TYR A 18 1.33 12.23 -2.90
N GLY A 19 1.16 11.74 -4.13
CA GLY A 19 2.19 11.67 -5.16
C GLY A 19 2.93 10.32 -5.17
N LYS A 20 3.67 10.04 -6.26
CA LYS A 20 4.35 8.75 -6.47
C LYS A 20 5.25 8.32 -5.30
N GLU A 21 6.10 9.22 -4.83
CA GLU A 21 7.08 8.91 -3.78
C GLU A 21 6.43 8.81 -2.40
N LYS A 22 5.73 9.87 -1.98
CA LYS A 22 5.06 9.91 -0.66
C LYS A 22 3.96 8.86 -0.55
N GLY A 23 3.14 8.66 -1.58
CA GLY A 23 2.08 7.66 -1.57
C GLY A 23 2.60 6.24 -1.44
N THR A 24 3.72 5.93 -2.11
CA THR A 24 4.39 4.63 -1.95
C THR A 24 4.95 4.47 -0.54
N ARG A 25 5.60 5.50 0.01
CA ARG A 25 6.16 5.49 1.37
C ARG A 25 5.08 5.31 2.43
N VAL A 26 3.98 6.06 2.36
CA VAL A 26 2.84 5.98 3.28
C VAL A 26 2.16 4.62 3.18
N PHE A 27 2.01 4.06 1.97
CA PHE A 27 1.45 2.72 1.77
C PHE A 27 2.28 1.66 2.51
N HIS A 28 3.60 1.64 2.31
CA HIS A 28 4.47 0.65 2.96
C HIS A 28 4.52 0.85 4.49
N ALA A 29 4.59 2.10 4.98
CA ALA A 29 4.55 2.38 6.40
C ALA A 29 3.22 1.93 7.05
N SER A 30 2.09 2.19 6.39
CA SER A 30 0.77 1.78 6.85
C SER A 30 0.58 0.26 6.82
N ALA A 31 1.18 -0.41 5.84
CA ALA A 31 1.17 -1.87 5.74
C ALA A 31 2.01 -2.51 6.84
N ALA A 32 3.22 -1.98 7.10
CA ALA A 32 4.12 -2.44 8.16
C ALA A 32 3.54 -2.19 9.57
N LYS A 33 2.89 -1.03 9.77
CA LYS A 33 2.19 -0.70 11.02
C LYS A 33 0.94 -1.59 11.26
N GLY A 34 0.44 -2.27 10.22
CA GLY A 34 -0.77 -3.08 10.31
C GLY A 34 -2.09 -2.28 10.20
N THR A 35 -2.02 -0.99 9.84
CA THR A 35 -3.19 -0.15 9.57
C THR A 35 -3.96 -0.68 8.36
N ILE A 36 -3.24 -1.06 7.30
CA ILE A 36 -3.84 -1.67 6.10
C ILE A 36 -3.45 -3.16 6.03
N LYS A 37 -4.38 -4.04 6.41
CA LYS A 37 -4.19 -5.50 6.43
C LYS A 37 -4.62 -6.15 5.10
N GLY A 38 -3.95 -7.25 4.75
CA GLY A 38 -4.24 -8.03 3.54
C GLY A 38 -3.83 -7.36 2.23
N VAL A 39 -2.91 -6.39 2.29
CA VAL A 39 -2.39 -5.67 1.11
C VAL A 39 -1.23 -6.40 0.43
N HIS A 40 -0.56 -7.28 1.17
CA HIS A 40 0.48 -8.17 0.67
C HIS A 40 -0.04 -9.61 0.67
N LYS A 41 0.30 -10.38 -0.37
CA LYS A 41 0.05 -11.81 -0.38
C LYS A 41 0.91 -12.44 0.71
N LYS A 42 0.27 -13.20 1.61
CA LYS A 42 0.99 -14.13 2.47
C LYS A 42 1.57 -15.20 1.55
N ARG A 43 2.89 -15.35 1.60
CA ARG A 43 3.56 -16.44 0.90
C ARG A 43 3.37 -17.72 1.69
#